data_AF-A0A3D0RC73-F1
#
_entry.id   AF-A0A3D0RC73-F1
#
_cell.length_a   1.000
_cell.length_b   1.000
_cell.length_c   1.000
_cell.angle_alpha   90.00
_cell.angle_beta   90.00
_cell.angle_gamma   90.00
#
_symmetry.space_group_name_H-M   'P 1'
#
loop_
_entity.id
_entity.type
_entity.pdbx_description
1 polymer ?
#
loop_
_entity_poly.entity_id
_entity_poly.type
_entity_poly.pdbx_seq_one_letter_code
_entity_poly.pdbx_strand_id
1 'polypeptide(L)'
;FAFKGFLECNYLQAVEVGIDPAHASFLHRYLQDEDTDDAYGRQFRGGTGDEDVPVTWIMRNFPAPTIDVQRTDFGLQIEARRHLSESRDHVRVTNLIFPNAIVIPMSKSMAITQWHVPVDDHNCYWYAHFTSYDAPVDKPRMREQRMELYRLPDYKPRVGRFNQWGYDPSEQEDETYTGMGMDINVHDQWAVESPGAITDRSRENLAGTDVAISRYRAMLLRSMDKAASTETNAELPLHRAEGSPAIGPEWHDSIMDSGCPRKEWLDGYRDCRDKAGW
;
A
#
# COMPACT_ATOMS: atom_id res chain seq x y z
N PHE A 1 -10.01 11.14 6.71
CA PHE A 1 -8.92 11.90 7.40
C PHE A 1 -7.79 12.12 6.41
N ALA A 2 -6.96 13.16 6.56
CA ALA A 2 -5.80 13.37 5.67
C ALA A 2 -4.54 13.65 6.48
N PHE A 3 -3.42 13.07 6.07
CA PHE A 3 -2.11 13.22 6.72
C PHE A 3 -0.97 13.22 5.69
N LYS A 4 0.21 13.70 6.07
CA LYS A 4 1.41 13.56 5.25
C LYS A 4 2.63 13.21 6.09
N GLY A 5 3.58 12.50 5.51
CA GLY A 5 4.89 12.23 6.12
C GLY A 5 6.01 12.45 5.10
N PHE A 6 7.14 12.96 5.57
CA PHE A 6 8.34 13.17 4.76
C PHE A 6 9.16 11.89 4.65
N LEU A 7 9.76 11.65 3.48
CA LEU A 7 10.69 10.56 3.22
C LEU A 7 11.96 11.10 2.55
N GLU A 8 13.12 10.65 3.02
CA GLU A 8 14.44 10.96 2.47
C GLU A 8 14.80 10.00 1.33
N CYS A 9 13.90 9.87 0.35
CA CYS A 9 14.09 9.10 -0.87
C CYS A 9 13.33 9.67 -2.07
N ASN A 10 13.75 9.25 -3.27
CA ASN A 10 13.04 9.51 -4.51
C ASN A 10 11.62 8.91 -4.48
N TYR A 11 10.64 9.65 -5.00
CA TYR A 11 9.23 9.22 -5.00
C TYR A 11 9.01 7.83 -5.65
N LEU A 12 9.86 7.43 -6.60
CA LEU A 12 9.76 6.15 -7.28
C LEU A 12 9.94 4.97 -6.30
N GLN A 13 10.86 5.08 -5.34
CA GLN A 13 11.04 4.06 -4.29
C GLN A 13 9.81 3.99 -3.40
N ALA A 14 9.26 5.15 -3.03
CA ALA A 14 8.13 5.23 -2.12
C ALA A 14 6.84 4.64 -2.72
N VAL A 15 6.55 4.94 -3.99
CA VAL A 15 5.39 4.34 -4.68
C VAL A 15 5.56 2.84 -4.93
N GLU A 16 6.80 2.37 -5.14
CA GLU A 16 7.10 0.95 -5.40
C GLU A 16 6.75 0.05 -4.21
N VAL A 17 6.98 0.50 -2.96
CA VAL A 17 6.51 -0.22 -1.76
C VAL A 17 5.00 -0.41 -1.78
N GLY A 18 4.27 0.62 -2.20
CA GLY A 18 2.81 0.59 -2.29
C GLY A 18 2.21 -0.39 -3.29
N ILE A 19 3.00 -0.85 -4.27
CA ILE A 19 2.56 -1.76 -5.33
C ILE A 19 3.22 -3.14 -5.26
N ASP A 20 3.94 -3.43 -4.18
CA ASP A 20 4.51 -4.74 -3.91
C ASP A 20 3.72 -5.46 -2.80
N PRO A 21 2.84 -6.42 -3.11
CA PRO A 21 2.14 -7.19 -2.09
C PRO A 21 3.02 -8.17 -1.30
N ALA A 22 4.24 -8.48 -1.77
CA ALA A 22 5.09 -9.51 -1.19
C ALA A 22 5.89 -8.99 0.02
N HIS A 23 6.35 -7.73 0.04
CA HIS A 23 7.09 -7.19 1.18
C HIS A 23 6.34 -7.33 2.49
N ALA A 24 5.01 -7.17 2.48
CA ALA A 24 4.20 -7.17 3.69
C ALA A 24 4.30 -8.49 4.49
N SER A 25 4.59 -9.60 3.82
CA SER A 25 4.83 -10.92 4.44
C SER A 25 6.11 -10.99 5.29
N PHE A 26 7.04 -10.06 5.08
CA PHE A 26 8.34 -10.00 5.75
C PHE A 26 8.48 -8.74 6.59
N LEU A 27 8.25 -7.59 5.97
CA LEU A 27 8.47 -6.29 6.57
C LEU A 27 7.51 -6.01 7.74
N HIS A 28 6.25 -6.44 7.63
CA HIS A 28 5.21 -6.22 8.65
C HIS A 28 4.90 -7.49 9.44
N ARG A 29 5.91 -8.32 9.65
CA ARG A 29 5.77 -9.59 10.35
C ARG A 29 5.95 -9.40 11.85
N TYR A 30 4.87 -9.63 12.59
CA TYR A 30 4.84 -9.68 14.05
C TYR A 30 4.91 -11.14 14.52
N LEU A 31 5.71 -11.44 15.55
CA LEU A 31 5.93 -12.80 16.04
C LEU A 31 4.79 -13.29 16.94
N GLN A 32 4.01 -12.36 17.48
CA GLN A 32 2.82 -12.62 18.28
C GLN A 32 1.59 -12.01 17.59
N ASP A 33 0.44 -12.63 17.79
CA ASP A 33 -0.82 -12.11 17.29
C ASP A 33 -1.33 -11.05 18.25
N GLU A 34 -1.58 -9.85 17.74
CA GLU A 34 -2.23 -8.79 18.51
C GLU A 34 -3.76 -8.96 18.48
N ASP A 35 -4.40 -8.48 19.53
CA ASP A 35 -5.85 -8.32 19.58
C ASP A 35 -6.31 -7.29 18.52
N THR A 36 -7.35 -7.60 17.76
CA THR A 36 -7.85 -6.73 16.67
C THR A 36 -8.51 -5.45 17.22
N ASP A 37 -8.86 -5.43 18.50
CA ASP A 37 -9.53 -4.32 19.19
C ASP A 37 -8.73 -3.00 19.17
N ASP A 38 -7.39 -3.06 19.13
CA ASP A 38 -6.52 -1.87 19.06
C ASP A 38 -6.04 -1.54 17.64
N ALA A 39 -6.58 -2.19 16.61
CA ALA A 39 -6.16 -2.03 15.23
C ALA A 39 -6.55 -0.69 14.58
N TYR A 40 -7.49 0.06 15.18
CA TYR A 40 -8.10 1.21 14.50
C TYR A 40 -7.07 2.25 14.04
N GLY A 41 -7.11 2.54 12.74
CA GLY A 41 -6.21 3.49 12.10
C GLY A 41 -4.80 2.94 11.82
N ARG A 42 -4.48 1.69 12.16
CA ARG A 42 -3.20 1.04 11.85
C ARG A 42 -3.39 0.07 10.68
N GLN A 43 -2.61 0.25 9.62
CA GLN A 43 -2.72 -0.60 8.43
C GLN A 43 -2.19 -2.02 8.75
N PHE A 44 -2.77 -3.03 8.09
CA PHE A 44 -2.55 -4.47 8.31
C PHE A 44 -3.00 -5.04 9.66
N ARG A 45 -3.52 -4.22 10.59
CA ARG A 45 -3.97 -4.70 11.91
C ARG A 45 -5.46 -5.05 11.99
N GLY A 46 -6.26 -4.66 10.99
CA GLY A 46 -7.67 -5.04 10.93
C GLY A 46 -7.89 -6.49 10.47
N GLY A 47 -9.06 -7.04 10.76
CA GLY A 47 -9.52 -8.32 10.21
C GLY A 47 -9.85 -8.26 8.71
N THR A 48 -9.82 -9.41 8.04
CA THR A 48 -10.16 -9.56 6.61
C THR A 48 -11.61 -10.00 6.38
N GLY A 49 -12.42 -9.20 5.69
CA GLY A 49 -13.78 -9.61 5.32
C GLY A 49 -14.68 -9.94 6.54
N ASP A 50 -15.47 -11.01 6.44
CA ASP A 50 -16.38 -11.50 7.49
C ASP A 50 -15.71 -12.47 8.48
N GLU A 51 -14.49 -12.91 8.16
CA GLU A 51 -13.70 -13.76 9.04
C GLU A 51 -12.75 -12.86 9.84
N ASP A 52 -12.83 -12.89 11.17
CA ASP A 52 -11.99 -12.06 12.04
C ASP A 52 -10.56 -12.63 12.16
N VAL A 53 -9.94 -12.91 11.01
CA VAL A 53 -8.55 -13.34 10.88
C VAL A 53 -7.68 -12.11 10.64
N PRO A 54 -6.67 -11.85 11.50
CA PRO A 54 -5.77 -10.72 11.30
C PRO A 54 -5.00 -10.82 9.97
N VAL A 55 -4.98 -9.73 9.19
CA VAL A 55 -4.22 -9.67 7.92
C VAL A 55 -2.74 -10.00 8.13
N THR A 56 -2.15 -9.53 9.23
CA THR A 56 -0.75 -9.82 9.62
C THR A 56 -0.49 -11.31 9.82
N TRP A 57 -1.46 -12.05 10.39
CA TRP A 57 -1.36 -13.49 10.54
C TRP A 57 -1.34 -14.19 9.17
N ILE A 58 -2.21 -13.78 8.26
CA ILE A 58 -2.24 -14.33 6.89
C ILE A 58 -0.92 -14.06 6.18
N MET A 59 -0.42 -12.82 6.23
CA MET A 59 0.85 -12.42 5.62
C MET A 59 2.04 -13.18 6.19
N ARG A 60 2.05 -13.44 7.50
CA ARG A 60 3.11 -14.22 8.19
C ARG A 60 3.12 -15.69 7.79
N ASN A 61 1.94 -16.32 7.71
CA ASN A 61 1.81 -17.77 7.51
C ASN A 61 1.76 -18.17 6.03
N PHE A 62 1.32 -17.28 5.15
CA PHE A 62 1.21 -17.51 3.71
C PHE A 62 2.02 -16.46 2.93
N PRO A 63 3.37 -16.51 3.00
CA PRO A 63 4.22 -15.40 2.58
C PRO A 63 4.37 -15.25 1.07
N ALA A 64 3.97 -16.26 0.29
CA ALA A 64 4.16 -16.35 -1.15
C ALA A 64 2.83 -16.14 -1.91
N PRO A 65 2.40 -14.88 -2.13
CA PRO A 65 1.21 -14.61 -2.93
C PRO A 65 1.43 -14.91 -4.41
N THR A 66 0.39 -15.39 -5.09
CA THR A 66 0.28 -15.26 -6.55
C THR A 66 -0.20 -13.85 -6.86
N ILE A 67 0.50 -13.15 -7.74
CA ILE A 67 0.20 -11.75 -8.08
C ILE A 67 -0.21 -11.66 -9.56
N ASP A 68 -1.43 -11.18 -9.82
CA ASP A 68 -1.92 -10.81 -11.14
C ASP A 68 -2.02 -9.28 -11.26
N VAL A 69 -1.73 -8.75 -12.45
CA VAL A 69 -1.71 -7.31 -12.68
C VAL A 69 -2.47 -6.97 -13.94
N GLN A 70 -3.53 -6.19 -13.78
CA GLN A 70 -4.35 -5.70 -14.87
C GLN A 70 -4.09 -4.22 -15.10
N ARG A 71 -3.95 -3.84 -16.38
CA ARG A 71 -3.90 -2.44 -16.76
C ARG A 71 -5.33 -1.88 -16.79
N THR A 72 -5.50 -0.70 -16.22
CA THR A 72 -6.77 0.03 -16.17
C THR A 72 -6.60 1.42 -16.77
N ASP A 73 -7.71 2.14 -16.91
CA ASP A 73 -7.73 3.51 -17.42
C ASP A 73 -7.10 4.53 -16.45
N PHE A 74 -6.82 4.13 -15.21
CA PHE A 74 -6.16 4.97 -14.20
C PHE A 74 -4.74 4.50 -13.87
N GLY A 75 -4.32 3.32 -14.32
CA GLY A 75 -3.01 2.76 -13.99
C GLY A 75 -3.02 1.23 -13.94
N LEU A 76 -2.77 0.66 -12.76
CA LEU A 76 -2.73 -0.78 -12.55
C LEU A 76 -3.67 -1.19 -11.42
N GLN A 77 -4.31 -2.35 -11.57
CA GLN A 77 -4.94 -3.05 -10.48
C GLN A 77 -4.18 -4.34 -10.22
N ILE A 78 -3.84 -4.57 -8.96
CA ILE A 78 -2.91 -5.59 -8.50
C ILE A 78 -3.69 -6.51 -7.58
N GLU A 79 -3.89 -7.76 -8.01
CA GLU A 79 -4.58 -8.79 -7.27
C GLU A 79 -3.54 -9.75 -6.68
N ALA A 80 -3.46 -9.80 -5.36
CA ALA A 80 -2.61 -10.73 -4.63
C ALA A 80 -3.47 -11.81 -3.98
N ARG A 81 -3.19 -13.07 -4.31
CA ARG A 81 -3.87 -14.25 -3.75
C ARG A 81 -2.92 -15.08 -2.89
N ARG A 82 -3.33 -15.40 -1.67
CA ARG A 82 -2.64 -16.33 -0.78
C ARG A 82 -3.52 -17.55 -0.55
N HIS A 83 -3.02 -18.72 -0.92
CA HIS A 83 -3.75 -19.97 -0.76
C HIS A 83 -3.72 -20.41 0.71
N LEU A 84 -4.87 -20.38 1.39
CA LEU A 84 -4.96 -20.69 2.82
C LEU A 84 -5.23 -22.17 3.07
N SER A 85 -6.07 -22.78 2.24
CA SER A 85 -6.43 -24.20 2.26
C SER A 85 -7.04 -24.61 0.92
N GLU A 86 -7.33 -25.90 0.73
CA GLU A 86 -7.95 -26.42 -0.50
C GLU A 86 -9.22 -25.66 -0.93
N SER A 87 -9.96 -25.08 0.02
CA SER A 87 -11.22 -24.37 -0.23
C SER A 87 -11.18 -22.86 0.00
N ARG A 88 -10.07 -22.29 0.49
CA ARG A 88 -10.00 -20.86 0.84
C ARG A 88 -8.75 -20.17 0.31
N ASP A 89 -8.95 -18.99 -0.28
CA ASP A 89 -7.91 -18.04 -0.64
C ASP A 89 -8.14 -16.71 0.08
N HIS A 90 -7.06 -16.07 0.55
CA HIS A 90 -7.09 -14.65 0.85
C HIS A 90 -6.87 -13.86 -0.43
N VAL A 91 -7.77 -12.93 -0.75
CA VAL A 91 -7.73 -12.08 -1.94
C VAL A 91 -7.61 -10.63 -1.51
N ARG A 92 -6.53 -9.98 -1.95
CA ARG A 92 -6.28 -8.56 -1.69
C ARG A 92 -6.04 -7.82 -3.00
N VAL A 93 -6.77 -6.73 -3.20
CA VAL A 93 -6.71 -5.89 -4.41
C VAL A 93 -6.27 -4.48 -4.05
N THR A 94 -5.09 -4.14 -4.54
CA THR A 94 -4.48 -2.80 -4.44
C THR A 94 -4.49 -2.16 -5.82
N ASN A 95 -4.56 -0.83 -5.88
CA ASN A 95 -4.51 -0.09 -7.14
C ASN A 95 -3.33 0.86 -7.16
N LEU A 96 -2.64 0.94 -8.30
CA LEU A 96 -1.81 2.08 -8.67
C LEU A 96 -2.65 3.04 -9.52
N ILE A 97 -2.78 4.27 -9.06
CA ILE A 97 -3.23 5.41 -9.84
C ILE A 97 -1.99 6.13 -10.36
N PHE A 98 -1.77 6.05 -11.68
CA PHE A 98 -0.60 6.62 -12.33
C PHE A 98 -0.57 8.16 -12.17
N PRO A 99 0.59 8.80 -11.93
CA PRO A 99 1.92 8.18 -11.86
C PRO A 99 2.36 7.73 -10.47
N ASN A 100 1.74 8.22 -9.40
CA ASN A 100 2.38 8.19 -8.08
C ASN A 100 1.40 8.02 -6.92
N ALA A 101 0.20 7.51 -7.17
CA ALA A 101 -0.78 7.25 -6.12
C ALA A 101 -1.14 5.78 -6.04
N ILE A 102 -1.51 5.33 -4.84
CA ILE A 102 -1.95 3.97 -4.57
C ILE A 102 -3.24 3.99 -3.77
N VAL A 103 -4.06 2.95 -3.92
CA VAL A 103 -5.23 2.70 -3.07
C VAL A 103 -5.09 1.32 -2.46
N ILE A 104 -4.96 1.28 -1.13
CA ILE A 104 -4.72 0.07 -0.36
C ILE A 104 -5.89 -0.13 0.62
N PRO A 105 -6.45 -1.33 0.73
CA PRO A 105 -7.41 -1.65 1.79
C PRO A 105 -6.73 -1.73 3.16
N MET A 106 -7.30 -1.10 4.18
CA MET A 106 -6.86 -1.27 5.57
C MET A 106 -7.70 -2.29 6.35
N SER A 107 -8.96 -2.44 5.94
CA SER A 107 -9.93 -3.39 6.47
C SER A 107 -11.00 -3.63 5.39
N LYS A 108 -12.02 -4.45 5.70
CA LYS A 108 -13.17 -4.66 4.83
C LYS A 108 -13.84 -3.37 4.35
N SER A 109 -13.94 -2.35 5.22
CA SER A 109 -14.73 -1.15 4.96
C SER A 109 -13.92 0.14 4.89
N MET A 110 -12.60 0.09 5.08
CA MET A 110 -11.74 1.28 5.05
C MET A 110 -10.53 1.08 4.14
N ALA A 111 -10.25 2.10 3.33
CA ALA A 111 -9.05 2.17 2.50
C ALA A 111 -8.26 3.45 2.74
N ILE A 112 -6.98 3.38 2.37
CA ILE A 112 -6.05 4.49 2.31
C ILE A 112 -5.71 4.76 0.84
N THR A 113 -5.91 6.00 0.39
CA THR A 113 -5.33 6.50 -0.87
C THR A 113 -4.10 7.31 -0.53
N GLN A 114 -2.93 6.89 -1.01
CA GLN A 114 -1.65 7.54 -0.72
C GLN A 114 -1.02 8.08 -2.00
N TRP A 115 -0.60 9.34 -2.01
CA TRP A 115 0.18 9.95 -3.09
C TRP A 115 1.63 10.13 -2.65
N HIS A 116 2.58 9.74 -3.49
CA HIS A 116 4.01 9.96 -3.32
C HIS A 116 4.44 11.15 -4.17
N VAL A 117 4.40 12.33 -3.56
CA VAL A 117 4.61 13.61 -4.22
C VAL A 117 6.09 13.96 -4.15
N PRO A 118 6.81 14.02 -5.28
CA PRO A 118 8.22 14.43 -5.29
C PRO A 118 8.36 15.88 -4.82
N VAL A 119 9.34 16.13 -3.95
CA VAL A 119 9.81 17.48 -3.59
C VAL A 119 10.98 17.85 -4.48
N ASP A 120 11.93 16.92 -4.60
CA ASP A 120 13.09 16.95 -5.48
C ASP A 120 13.50 15.50 -5.81
N ASP A 121 14.68 15.30 -6.40
CA ASP A 121 15.17 13.97 -6.80
C ASP A 121 15.48 13.04 -5.60
N HIS A 122 15.66 13.61 -4.41
CA HIS A 122 16.13 12.91 -3.20
C HIS A 122 15.08 12.83 -2.10
N ASN A 123 13.98 13.57 -2.22
CA ASN A 123 12.98 13.71 -1.16
C ASN A 123 11.57 13.69 -1.73
N CYS A 124 10.65 13.08 -0.99
CA CYS A 124 9.23 13.11 -1.30
C CYS A 124 8.37 13.23 -0.03
N TYR A 125 7.11 13.59 -0.23
CA TYR A 125 6.08 13.42 0.80
C TYR A 125 5.13 12.32 0.36
N TRP A 126 4.75 11.45 1.29
CA TRP A 126 3.52 10.69 1.12
C TRP A 126 2.35 11.49 1.70
N TYR A 127 1.24 11.57 0.98
CA TYR A 127 -0.02 12.15 1.44
C TYR A 127 -1.07 11.06 1.48
N ALA A 128 -1.66 10.80 2.64
CA ALA A 128 -2.69 9.79 2.81
C ALA A 128 -4.07 10.41 2.99
N HIS A 129 -5.07 9.83 2.33
CA HIS A 129 -6.49 10.07 2.55
C HIS A 129 -7.15 8.77 2.98
N PHE A 130 -7.88 8.81 4.08
CA PHE A 130 -8.59 7.67 4.64
C PHE A 130 -10.08 7.79 4.36
N THR A 131 -10.62 6.78 3.70
CA THR A 131 -12.03 6.66 3.29
C THR A 131 -12.61 5.39 3.89
N SER A 132 -13.76 5.51 4.54
CA SER A 132 -14.55 4.36 5.00
C SER A 132 -15.87 4.30 4.23
N TYR A 133 -16.47 3.12 4.19
CA TYR A 133 -17.81 2.85 3.68
C TYR A 133 -18.81 2.47 4.78
N ASP A 134 -18.38 2.36 6.05
CA ASP A 134 -19.20 1.86 7.15
C ASP A 134 -19.44 2.91 8.25
N ALA A 135 -18.36 3.42 8.87
CA ALA A 135 -18.45 4.48 9.88
C ALA A 135 -17.56 5.70 9.53
N PRO A 136 -17.93 6.91 9.99
CA PRO A 136 -17.06 8.07 9.88
C PRO A 136 -15.67 7.81 10.48
N VAL A 137 -14.62 8.30 9.81
CA VAL A 137 -13.25 8.19 10.30
C VAL A 137 -13.06 9.02 11.57
N ASP A 138 -12.52 8.40 12.64
CA ASP A 138 -12.11 9.05 13.88
C ASP A 138 -10.82 9.87 13.66
N LYS A 139 -11.03 11.10 13.17
CA LYS A 139 -9.94 12.02 12.83
C LYS A 139 -9.06 12.37 14.05
N PRO A 140 -9.60 12.62 15.26
CA PRO A 140 -8.78 12.83 16.45
C PRO A 140 -7.82 11.67 16.75
N ARG A 141 -8.32 10.43 16.86
CA ARG A 141 -7.48 9.25 17.15
C ARG A 141 -6.40 9.05 16.09
N MET A 142 -6.76 9.15 14.81
CA MET A 142 -5.79 9.02 13.72
C MET A 142 -4.74 10.13 13.72
N ARG A 143 -5.08 11.35 14.17
CA ARG A 143 -4.12 12.44 14.30
C ARG A 143 -3.15 12.19 15.45
N GLU A 144 -3.65 11.77 16.61
CA GLU A 144 -2.85 11.49 17.80
C GLU A 144 -1.77 10.44 17.50
N GLN A 145 -2.17 9.28 16.97
CA GLN A 145 -1.24 8.22 16.54
C GLN A 145 -0.16 8.73 15.57
N ARG A 146 -0.48 9.69 14.70
CA ARG A 146 0.48 10.24 13.72
C ARG A 146 1.42 11.27 14.33
N MET A 147 0.98 11.99 15.36
CA MET A 147 1.84 12.94 16.08
C MET A 147 2.88 12.25 16.97
N GLU A 148 2.65 11.00 17.34
CA GLU A 148 3.63 10.14 18.00
C GLU A 148 4.82 9.81 17.09
N LEU A 149 4.61 9.75 15.78
CA LEU A 149 5.63 9.36 14.80
C LEU A 149 6.26 10.54 14.06
N TYR A 150 5.52 11.65 13.87
CA TYR A 150 5.97 12.77 13.03
C TYR A 150 6.05 14.09 13.82
N ARG A 151 6.96 14.98 13.41
CA ARG A 151 7.14 16.32 13.97
C ARG A 151 6.57 17.37 13.02
N LEU A 152 5.96 18.41 13.56
CA LEU A 152 5.49 19.57 12.78
C LEU A 152 6.54 20.70 12.83
N PRO A 153 6.60 21.59 11.82
CA PRO A 153 5.67 21.73 10.68
C PRO A 153 6.09 21.00 9.41
N ASP A 154 7.26 20.37 9.38
CA ASP A 154 7.82 19.70 8.20
C ASP A 154 7.35 18.26 8.04
N TYR A 155 6.64 17.70 9.01
CA TYR A 155 6.15 16.32 9.00
C TYR A 155 7.30 15.31 8.85
N LYS A 156 8.48 15.65 9.39
CA LYS A 156 9.60 14.72 9.46
C LYS A 156 9.37 13.65 10.51
N PRO A 157 9.73 12.39 10.23
CA PRO A 157 9.58 11.31 11.18
C PRO A 157 10.52 11.52 12.38
N ARG A 158 10.08 11.03 13.54
CA ARG A 158 10.83 11.09 14.80
C ARG A 158 11.92 10.03 14.87
N VAL A 159 11.77 8.96 14.09
CA VAL A 159 12.74 7.90 13.84
C VAL A 159 13.19 7.94 12.38
N GLY A 160 14.41 7.54 12.08
CA GLY A 160 14.98 7.59 10.75
C GLY A 160 16.43 7.13 10.74
N ARG A 161 17.14 7.36 9.63
CA ARG A 161 18.56 6.96 9.50
C ARG A 161 19.43 7.43 10.67
N PHE A 162 19.18 8.64 11.18
CA PHE A 162 19.94 9.26 12.28
C PHE A 162 19.88 8.48 13.61
N ASN A 163 18.88 7.62 13.81
CA ASN A 163 18.77 6.73 14.97
C ASN A 163 18.47 5.28 14.57
N GLN A 164 18.94 4.86 13.38
CA GLN A 164 18.75 3.51 12.85
C GLN A 164 17.27 3.07 12.85
N TRP A 165 16.36 4.00 12.58
CA TRP A 165 14.90 3.78 12.60
C TRP A 165 14.36 3.19 13.91
N GLY A 166 15.10 3.36 15.02
CA GLY A 166 14.73 2.78 16.30
C GLY A 166 15.05 1.30 16.45
N TYR A 167 15.94 0.74 15.63
CA TYR A 167 16.31 -0.67 15.67
C TYR A 167 16.69 -1.17 17.07
N ASP A 168 16.02 -2.23 17.51
CA ASP A 168 16.27 -2.95 18.76
C ASP A 168 16.45 -4.47 18.44
N PRO A 169 17.65 -5.05 18.71
CA PRO A 169 17.90 -6.45 18.46
C PRO A 169 17.08 -7.40 19.37
N SER A 170 16.71 -6.97 20.58
CA SER A 170 15.86 -7.77 21.46
C SER A 170 14.43 -7.81 20.95
N GLU A 171 13.91 -6.67 20.46
CA GLU A 171 12.61 -6.64 19.77
C GLU A 171 12.64 -7.53 18.51
N GLN A 172 13.74 -7.51 17.75
CA GLN A 172 13.86 -8.34 16.55
C GLN A 172 13.79 -9.84 16.87
N GLU A 173 14.34 -10.26 18.01
CA GLU A 173 14.37 -11.65 18.43
C GLU A 173 12.99 -12.14 18.87
N ASP A 174 12.24 -11.30 19.59
CA ASP A 174 11.07 -11.74 20.36
C ASP A 174 9.71 -11.18 19.86
N GLU A 175 9.69 -10.07 19.12
CA GLU A 175 8.46 -9.31 18.83
C GLU A 175 8.20 -9.05 17.34
N THR A 176 9.16 -8.48 16.60
CA THR A 176 8.98 -8.08 15.20
C THR A 176 10.11 -8.57 14.30
N TYR A 177 9.85 -8.80 13.02
CA TYR A 177 10.91 -9.24 12.09
C TYR A 177 11.98 -8.16 11.84
N THR A 178 11.60 -6.88 11.93
CA THR A 178 12.47 -5.74 11.65
C THR A 178 13.22 -5.24 12.88
N GLY A 179 12.66 -5.44 14.08
CA GLY A 179 13.14 -4.81 15.31
C GLY A 179 12.96 -3.29 15.30
N MET A 180 12.02 -2.74 14.53
CA MET A 180 11.87 -1.28 14.32
C MET A 180 10.57 -0.73 14.89
N GLY A 181 10.12 -1.31 15.99
CA GLY A 181 8.86 -1.00 16.63
C GLY A 181 7.66 -1.59 15.91
N MET A 182 6.49 -1.21 16.43
CA MET A 182 5.22 -1.78 16.02
C MET A 182 4.59 -1.08 14.82
N ASP A 183 5.00 0.15 14.48
CA ASP A 183 4.36 0.90 13.41
C ASP A 183 4.96 0.60 12.02
N ILE A 184 4.10 0.10 11.12
CA ILE A 184 4.52 -0.30 9.77
C ILE A 184 5.11 0.86 8.94
N ASN A 185 4.73 2.11 9.22
CA ASN A 185 5.24 3.25 8.46
C ASN A 185 6.74 3.43 8.71
N VAL A 186 7.24 3.03 9.89
CA VAL A 186 8.67 3.02 10.21
C VAL A 186 9.38 1.93 9.39
N HIS A 187 8.75 0.76 9.26
CA HIS A 187 9.30 -0.35 8.47
C HIS A 187 9.40 0.03 6.99
N ASP A 188 8.32 0.60 6.42
CA ASP A 188 8.29 1.09 5.04
C ASP A 188 9.31 2.20 4.82
N GLN A 189 9.39 3.17 5.75
CA GLN A 189 10.37 4.24 5.71
C GLN A 189 11.80 3.66 5.64
N TRP A 190 12.12 2.69 6.49
CA TRP A 190 13.43 2.02 6.44
C TRP A 190 13.66 1.32 5.10
N ALA A 191 12.67 0.58 4.59
CA ALA A 191 12.81 -0.17 3.34
C ALA A 191 13.11 0.73 2.15
N VAL A 192 12.47 1.91 2.08
CA VAL A 192 12.65 2.85 0.96
C VAL A 192 13.85 3.77 1.13
N GLU A 193 14.22 4.14 2.36
CA GLU A 193 15.34 5.05 2.61
C GLU A 193 16.67 4.29 2.67
N SER A 194 16.73 3.08 3.23
CA SER A 194 17.99 2.39 3.52
C SER A 194 18.90 2.15 2.31
N PRO A 195 18.42 1.88 1.07
CA PRO A 195 19.27 1.76 -0.12
C PRO A 195 19.94 3.08 -0.55
N GLY A 196 19.49 4.21 0.00
CA GLY A 196 19.94 5.56 -0.33
C GLY A 196 18.80 6.42 -0.90
N ALA A 197 19.07 7.72 -1.02
CA ALA A 197 18.07 8.67 -1.53
C ALA A 197 17.63 8.35 -2.97
N ILE A 198 18.51 7.75 -3.77
CA ILE A 198 18.21 7.18 -5.09
C ILE A 198 18.85 5.80 -5.16
N THR A 199 18.04 4.75 -5.24
CA THR A 199 18.51 3.36 -5.39
C THR A 199 19.15 3.16 -6.76
N ASP A 200 20.38 2.65 -6.78
CA ASP A 200 21.02 2.15 -8.01
C ASP A 200 20.36 0.84 -8.45
N ARG A 201 19.64 0.91 -9.57
CA ARG A 201 18.89 -0.21 -10.16
C ARG A 201 19.66 -0.94 -11.27
N SER A 202 20.90 -0.57 -11.54
CA SER A 202 21.69 -1.14 -12.65
C SER A 202 21.98 -2.64 -12.50
N ARG A 203 21.88 -3.16 -11.28
CA ARG A 203 22.14 -4.56 -10.92
C ARG A 203 20.93 -5.26 -10.28
N GLU A 204 19.78 -4.61 -10.29
CA GLU A 204 18.55 -5.15 -9.72
C GLU A 204 18.06 -6.36 -10.52
N ASN A 205 17.59 -7.39 -9.83
CA ASN A 205 17.07 -8.61 -10.45
C ASN A 205 15.64 -8.83 -9.96
N LEU A 206 14.67 -8.41 -10.78
CA LEU A 206 13.25 -8.57 -10.46
C LEU A 206 12.83 -10.05 -10.61
N ALA A 207 12.05 -10.53 -9.64
CA ALA A 207 11.48 -11.87 -9.59
C ALA A 207 9.99 -11.86 -10.00
N GLY A 208 9.34 -13.03 -9.93
CA GLY A 208 7.93 -13.18 -10.33
C GLY A 208 6.96 -12.31 -9.53
N THR A 209 7.23 -12.07 -8.25
CA THR A 209 6.42 -11.21 -7.38
C THR A 209 6.52 -9.73 -7.75
N ASP A 210 7.59 -9.32 -8.45
CA ASP A 210 7.83 -7.93 -8.88
C ASP A 210 7.11 -7.57 -10.19
N VAL A 211 6.10 -8.35 -10.58
CA VAL A 211 5.35 -8.14 -11.82
C VAL A 211 4.68 -6.76 -11.85
N ALA A 212 4.17 -6.27 -10.71
CA ALA A 212 3.55 -4.95 -10.61
C ALA A 212 4.58 -3.82 -10.81
N ILE A 213 5.75 -3.91 -10.15
CA ILE A 213 6.88 -2.98 -10.31
C ILE A 213 7.33 -2.96 -11.77
N SER A 214 7.53 -4.14 -12.37
CA SER A 214 7.94 -4.27 -13.77
C SER A 214 6.94 -3.60 -14.73
N ARG A 215 5.64 -3.83 -14.54
CA ARG A 215 4.58 -3.24 -15.36
C ARG A 215 4.46 -1.73 -15.17
N TYR A 216 4.60 -1.26 -13.93
CA TYR A 216 4.60 0.16 -13.60
C TYR A 216 5.76 0.89 -14.25
N ARG A 217 7.01 0.42 -14.07
CA ARG A 217 8.20 1.03 -14.67
C ARG A 217 8.12 1.06 -16.20
N ALA A 218 7.63 -0.02 -16.83
CA ALA A 218 7.41 -0.02 -18.27
C ALA A 218 6.36 1.01 -18.72
N MET A 219 5.32 1.25 -17.92
CA MET A 219 4.34 2.30 -18.17
C MET A 219 4.93 3.70 -17.97
N LEU A 220 5.77 3.89 -16.96
CA LEU A 220 6.46 5.14 -16.67
C LEU A 220 7.42 5.52 -17.80
N LEU A 221 8.30 4.60 -18.23
CA LEU A 221 9.25 4.84 -19.33
C LEU A 221 8.53 5.22 -20.64
N ARG A 222 7.50 4.47 -21.03
CA ARG A 222 6.69 4.81 -22.21
C ARG A 222 6.02 6.19 -22.10
N SER A 223 5.62 6.58 -20.89
CA SER A 223 5.01 7.89 -20.64
C SER A 223 6.04 9.01 -20.69
N MET A 224 7.27 8.76 -20.24
CA MET A 224 8.40 9.68 -20.38
C MET A 224 8.78 9.89 -21.85
N ASP A 225 8.87 8.81 -22.64
CA ASP A 225 9.15 8.89 -24.08
C ASP A 225 8.08 9.72 -24.81
N LYS A 226 6.81 9.48 -24.50
CA LYS A 226 5.68 10.26 -25.03
C LYS A 226 5.75 11.73 -24.62
N ALA A 227 6.00 12.02 -23.34
CA ALA A 227 6.09 13.38 -22.83
C ALA A 227 7.28 14.16 -23.41
N ALA A 228 8.37 13.47 -23.75
CA ALA A 228 9.53 14.05 -24.43
C ALA A 228 9.31 14.23 -25.95
N SER A 229 8.32 13.57 -26.55
CA SER A 229 8.02 13.69 -27.97
C SER A 229 7.38 15.04 -28.31
N THR A 230 7.68 15.57 -29.49
CA THR A 230 7.04 16.79 -30.02
C THR A 230 5.67 16.50 -30.67
N GLU A 231 5.22 15.24 -30.67
CA GLU A 231 3.91 14.84 -31.21
C GLU A 231 2.83 15.08 -30.13
N THR A 232 2.22 16.26 -30.19
CA THR A 232 1.46 16.92 -29.12
C THR A 232 0.16 16.27 -28.63
N ASN A 233 -0.15 15.00 -28.92
CA ASN A 233 -1.44 14.39 -28.56
C ASN A 233 -1.37 12.96 -27.98
N ALA A 234 -0.21 12.49 -27.54
CA ALA A 234 -0.15 11.21 -26.85
C ALA A 234 -0.67 11.36 -25.41
N GLU A 235 -1.97 11.15 -25.23
CA GLU A 235 -2.62 11.10 -23.91
C GLU A 235 -1.80 10.26 -22.93
N LEU A 236 -1.38 10.90 -21.83
CA LEU A 236 -0.75 10.22 -20.70
C LEU A 236 -1.79 9.27 -20.06
N PRO A 237 -1.36 8.21 -19.33
CA PRO A 237 -2.24 7.17 -18.78
C PRO A 237 -3.32 7.63 -17.80
N LEU A 238 -3.44 8.94 -17.53
CA LEU A 238 -4.53 9.54 -16.77
C LEU A 238 -5.24 10.58 -17.66
N HIS A 239 -5.72 10.14 -18.81
CA HIS A 239 -6.69 10.92 -19.56
C HIS A 239 -8.05 10.65 -18.93
N ARG A 240 -8.65 11.68 -18.31
CA ARG A 240 -10.03 11.59 -17.86
C ARG A 240 -10.89 11.42 -19.10
N ALA A 241 -11.28 10.19 -19.42
CA ALA A 241 -12.25 9.95 -20.47
C ALA A 241 -13.51 10.79 -20.17
N GLU A 242 -13.93 11.62 -21.13
CA GLU A 242 -15.18 12.37 -21.00
C GLU A 242 -16.33 11.39 -20.70
N GLY A 243 -17.11 11.68 -19.66
CA GLY A 243 -18.23 10.84 -19.25
C GLY A 243 -17.88 9.68 -18.31
N SER A 244 -16.62 9.45 -17.96
CA SER A 244 -16.29 8.46 -16.92
C SER A 244 -16.90 8.87 -15.58
N PRO A 245 -17.62 7.96 -14.90
CA PRO A 245 -18.19 8.25 -13.59
C PRO A 245 -17.05 8.57 -12.60
N ALA A 246 -17.28 9.53 -11.70
CA ALA A 246 -16.30 9.96 -10.68
C ALA A 246 -16.20 8.93 -9.53
N ILE A 247 -15.98 7.66 -9.88
CA ILE A 247 -15.87 6.54 -8.95
C ILE A 247 -14.39 6.19 -8.86
N GLY A 248 -13.84 6.19 -7.63
CA GLY A 248 -12.47 5.76 -7.37
C GLY A 248 -12.24 4.28 -7.70
N PRO A 249 -10.98 3.82 -7.79
CA PRO A 249 -10.70 2.46 -8.19
C PRO A 249 -11.20 1.44 -7.15
N GLU A 250 -11.64 0.29 -7.66
CA GLU A 250 -12.20 -0.81 -6.87
C GLU A 250 -11.07 -1.52 -6.11
N TRP A 251 -11.23 -1.70 -4.79
CA TRP A 251 -10.27 -2.37 -3.90
C TRP A 251 -10.97 -3.47 -3.09
N HIS A 252 -10.21 -4.44 -2.56
CA HIS A 252 -10.80 -5.58 -1.86
C HIS A 252 -9.80 -6.22 -0.89
N ASP A 253 -10.29 -6.78 0.22
CA ASP A 253 -9.49 -7.52 1.19
C ASP A 253 -10.35 -8.48 2.04
N SER A 254 -10.44 -9.75 1.61
CA SER A 254 -11.24 -10.77 2.28
C SER A 254 -10.70 -12.18 2.04
N ILE A 255 -11.14 -13.12 2.87
CA ILE A 255 -11.06 -14.55 2.59
C ILE A 255 -12.24 -14.94 1.70
N MET A 256 -11.95 -15.62 0.60
CA MET A 256 -12.88 -16.03 -0.44
C MET A 256 -12.73 -17.53 -0.70
N ASP A 257 -13.68 -18.12 -1.42
CA ASP A 257 -13.54 -19.50 -1.87
C ASP A 257 -12.32 -19.64 -2.82
N SER A 258 -11.62 -20.76 -2.70
CA SER A 258 -10.44 -21.05 -3.52
C SER A 258 -10.78 -20.95 -5.01
N GLY A 259 -9.98 -20.18 -5.75
CA GLY A 259 -10.22 -19.93 -7.17
C GLY A 259 -11.42 -19.02 -7.48
N CYS A 260 -11.94 -18.26 -6.49
CA CYS A 260 -13.08 -17.36 -6.73
C CYS A 260 -12.80 -16.44 -7.95
N PRO A 261 -13.73 -16.33 -8.91
CA PRO A 261 -13.56 -15.45 -10.04
C PRO A 261 -13.52 -14.00 -9.58
N ARG A 262 -12.80 -13.17 -10.34
CA ARG A 262 -12.69 -11.72 -10.12
C ARG A 262 -14.02 -11.01 -9.87
N LYS A 263 -15.09 -11.46 -10.54
CA LYS A 263 -16.43 -10.89 -10.41
C LYS A 263 -16.94 -10.93 -8.96
N GLU A 264 -16.64 -11.99 -8.21
CA GLU A 264 -17.19 -12.15 -6.85
C GLU A 264 -16.61 -11.14 -5.86
N TRP A 265 -15.29 -10.94 -5.88
CA TRP A 265 -14.69 -9.94 -5.00
C TRP A 265 -15.07 -8.51 -5.41
N LEU A 266 -15.26 -8.27 -6.72
CA LEU A 266 -15.76 -6.99 -7.26
C LEU A 266 -17.17 -6.67 -6.78
N ASP A 267 -18.05 -7.67 -6.80
CA ASP A 267 -19.43 -7.53 -6.33
C ASP A 267 -19.44 -7.20 -4.82
N GLY A 268 -18.53 -7.79 -4.03
CA GLY A 268 -18.34 -7.44 -2.61
C GLY A 268 -17.90 -5.99 -2.37
N TYR A 269 -16.98 -5.46 -3.18
CA TYR A 269 -16.61 -4.03 -3.13
C TYR A 269 -17.81 -3.12 -3.44
N ARG A 270 -18.54 -3.44 -4.52
CA ARG A 270 -19.70 -2.64 -4.96
C ARG A 270 -20.79 -2.63 -3.92
N ASP A 271 -21.07 -3.77 -3.30
CA ASP A 271 -22.04 -3.89 -2.22
C ASP A 271 -21.66 -3.00 -1.02
N CYS A 272 -20.40 -3.01 -0.59
CA CYS A 272 -19.93 -2.14 0.49
C CYS A 272 -20.10 -0.65 0.13
N ARG A 273 -19.71 -0.26 -1.08
CA ARG A 273 -19.83 1.12 -1.56
C ARG A 273 -21.29 1.55 -1.68
N ASP A 274 -22.14 0.73 -2.28
CA ASP A 274 -23.54 1.07 -2.58
C ASP A 274 -24.41 1.11 -1.31
N LYS A 275 -23.98 0.42 -0.24
CA LYS A 275 -24.57 0.51 1.10
C LYS A 275 -24.04 1.69 1.92
N ALA A 276 -22.94 2.33 1.51
CA ALA A 276 -22.40 3.48 2.22
C ALA A 276 -23.39 4.65 2.15
N GLY A 277 -23.70 5.23 3.30
CA GLY A 277 -24.73 6.28 3.42
C GLY A 277 -24.28 7.69 3.02
N TRP A 278 -23.08 7.85 2.44
CA TRP A 278 -22.49 9.15 2.09
C TRP A 278 -21.74 9.15 0.76
#